data_AF-A0A7C9RAC8-F1
#
_entry.id   AF-A0A7C9RAC8-F1
#
_cell.length_a   1.000
_cell.length_b   1.000
_cell.length_c   1.000
_cell.angle_alpha   90.00
_cell.angle_beta   90.00
_cell.angle_gamma   90.00
#
_symmetry.space_group_name_H-M   'P 1'
#
loop_
_entity.id
_entity.type
_entity.pdbx_description
1 polymer ?
#
loop_
_entity_poly.entity_id
_entity_poly.type
_entity_poly.pdbx_seq_one_letter_code
_entity_poly.pdbx_strand_id
1 'polypeptide(L)'
;MPPLLAVGGGLALAGGGTAAAAGGATISAGTAAWILGGATVATGAYIYRDEIADGVSNAMSGAQTEATTQDQAVPATRTVTCARCAQNPCAYLACGIPGSTYRGGAHGCMTGTTETVGDGLDSHHMPANSQSPLPTPVGPAIQMDPVDHRLTASYGGGVHGPRYAVQRGLLARGQTYAAFMLDAADARAVATAQGNPTKYDGAIAQATAYASCLKRFGIIQ
;
A
#
# COMPACT_ATOMS: atom_id res chain seq x y z
N MET A 1 12.01 -0.33 -76.18
CA MET A 1 10.54 -0.48 -76.25
C MET A 1 9.96 0.12 -74.96
N PRO A 2 9.19 1.23 -75.04
CA PRO A 2 8.45 1.85 -73.93
C PRO A 2 7.06 1.15 -73.79
N PRO A 3 6.16 1.47 -72.82
CA PRO A 3 5.61 2.79 -72.41
C PRO A 3 5.76 3.08 -70.90
N LEU A 4 5.69 4.28 -70.31
CA LEU A 4 5.05 5.59 -70.57
C LEU A 4 3.54 5.65 -70.26
N LEU A 5 3.17 6.05 -69.03
CA LEU A 5 1.91 6.71 -68.60
C LEU A 5 2.06 7.03 -67.09
N ALA A 6 2.32 8.25 -66.62
CA ALA A 6 1.63 9.55 -66.72
C ALA A 6 0.48 9.75 -65.70
N VAL A 7 0.46 10.97 -65.16
CA VAL A 7 -0.63 11.67 -64.42
C VAL A 7 -0.81 11.22 -62.96
N GLY A 8 -0.82 12.07 -61.94
CA GLY A 8 -0.98 13.53 -61.84
C GLY A 8 -2.05 13.82 -60.79
N GLY A 9 -1.86 14.90 -60.02
CA GLY A 9 -2.95 15.60 -59.32
C GLY A 9 -3.30 15.09 -57.93
N GLY A 10 -3.00 15.91 -56.92
CA GLY A 10 -3.68 15.81 -55.64
C GLY A 10 -5.11 16.35 -55.74
N LEU A 11 -6.00 15.92 -54.84
CA LEU A 11 -7.11 16.73 -54.38
C LEU A 11 -7.70 16.22 -53.05
N ALA A 12 -7.79 17.18 -52.14
CA ALA A 12 -8.79 17.42 -51.09
C ALA A 12 -9.45 16.28 -50.28
N LEU A 13 -9.30 16.48 -48.97
CA LEU A 13 -10.24 16.33 -47.86
C LEU A 13 -11.73 16.07 -48.14
N ALA A 14 -12.29 15.37 -47.14
CA ALA A 14 -13.65 15.39 -46.60
C ALA A 14 -14.62 14.30 -47.10
N GLY A 15 -15.08 13.50 -46.14
CA GLY A 15 -16.24 12.61 -46.30
C GLY A 15 -16.16 11.42 -45.36
N GLY A 16 -16.86 11.51 -44.23
CA GLY A 16 -16.90 10.47 -43.21
C GLY A 16 -17.54 9.16 -43.68
N GLY A 17 -17.08 8.07 -43.09
CA GLY A 17 -17.68 6.75 -43.15
C GLY A 17 -17.07 5.90 -42.04
N THR A 18 -17.85 5.63 -40.99
CA THR A 18 -17.46 4.84 -39.83
C THR A 18 -17.22 3.38 -40.19
N ALA A 19 -16.05 2.86 -39.82
CA ALA A 19 -15.84 1.45 -39.51
C ALA A 19 -14.81 1.35 -38.38
N ALA A 20 -15.20 0.67 -37.30
CA ALA A 20 -14.43 0.48 -36.09
C ALA A 20 -13.37 -0.63 -36.24
N ALA A 21 -12.22 -0.46 -35.57
CA ALA A 21 -11.55 -1.50 -34.78
C ALA A 21 -10.32 -0.94 -34.04
N ALA A 22 -10.37 -1.06 -32.71
CA ALA A 22 -9.32 -1.26 -31.68
C ALA A 22 -7.89 -0.73 -31.93
N GLY A 23 -7.25 0.03 -31.04
CA GLY A 23 -7.58 0.45 -29.69
C GLY A 23 -6.67 1.62 -29.35
N GLY A 24 -7.25 2.81 -29.27
CA GLY A 24 -6.57 4.04 -28.89
C GLY A 24 -6.76 4.30 -27.40
N ALA A 25 -5.68 4.71 -26.74
CA ALA A 25 -5.77 5.42 -25.48
C ALA A 25 -6.63 6.67 -25.67
N THR A 26 -7.88 6.63 -25.21
CA THR A 26 -8.72 7.82 -25.09
C THR A 26 -8.67 8.29 -23.65
N ILE A 27 -8.01 9.43 -23.45
CA ILE A 27 -8.15 10.24 -22.24
C ILE A 27 -9.57 10.81 -22.31
N SER A 28 -10.53 10.18 -21.63
CA SER A 28 -11.86 10.78 -21.48
C SER A 28 -11.77 11.85 -20.40
N ALA A 29 -11.77 13.09 -20.85
CA ALA A 29 -12.05 14.26 -20.04
C ALA A 29 -13.47 14.14 -19.46
N GLY A 30 -13.57 13.51 -18.29
CA GLY A 30 -14.65 13.74 -17.34
C GLY A 30 -14.14 14.74 -16.31
N THR A 31 -14.58 15.98 -16.43
CA THR A 31 -14.22 17.13 -15.59
C THR A 31 -14.46 16.87 -14.10
N ALA A 32 -13.39 16.96 -13.31
CA ALA A 32 -13.33 17.76 -12.08
C ALA A 32 -11.86 17.98 -11.71
N ALA A 33 -11.23 18.92 -12.41
CA ALA A 33 -10.04 19.57 -11.89
C ALA A 33 -10.46 20.40 -10.67
N TRP A 34 -9.97 20.02 -9.48
CA TRP A 34 -9.73 20.99 -8.41
C TRP A 34 -8.22 21.17 -8.31
N ILE A 35 -7.71 22.10 -9.11
CA ILE A 35 -6.41 22.70 -8.87
C ILE A 35 -6.60 23.69 -7.72
N LEU A 36 -6.01 23.39 -6.57
CA LEU A 36 -5.53 24.41 -5.64
C LEU A 36 -4.12 24.01 -5.19
N GLY A 37 -3.14 24.80 -5.62
CA GLY A 37 -1.79 24.82 -5.06
C GLY A 37 -0.79 23.92 -5.77
N GLY A 38 -0.17 24.46 -6.82
CA GLY A 38 0.83 23.75 -7.63
C GLY A 38 2.08 23.31 -6.87
N ALA A 39 2.41 22.02 -7.04
CA ALA A 39 3.77 21.54 -7.22
C ALA A 39 3.67 20.15 -7.88
N THR A 40 4.05 20.04 -9.15
CA THR A 40 4.32 18.74 -9.79
C THR A 40 5.55 18.14 -9.13
N VAL A 41 5.37 17.22 -8.19
CA VAL A 41 6.48 16.38 -7.71
C VAL A 41 6.54 15.14 -8.60
N ALA A 42 7.33 15.23 -9.66
CA ALA A 42 7.80 14.05 -10.37
C ALA A 42 8.86 13.37 -9.48
N THR A 43 8.45 12.40 -8.67
CA THR A 43 9.37 11.42 -8.08
C THR A 43 8.94 10.05 -8.55
N GLY A 44 9.83 9.40 -9.31
CA GLY A 44 9.60 8.15 -10.01
C GLY A 44 8.90 7.10 -9.15
N ALA A 45 7.66 6.80 -9.52
CA ALA A 45 6.96 5.63 -9.04
C ALA A 45 7.53 4.42 -9.78
N TYR A 46 8.24 3.56 -9.05
CA TYR A 46 8.49 2.19 -9.49
C TYR A 46 7.12 1.52 -9.70
N ILE A 47 6.80 1.22 -10.95
CA ILE A 47 5.58 0.52 -11.35
C ILE A 47 5.67 -0.91 -10.81
N TYR A 48 4.89 -1.25 -9.80
CA TYR A 48 4.52 -2.64 -9.51
C TYR A 48 3.07 -2.84 -9.95
N ARG A 49 2.90 -3.44 -11.13
CA ARG A 49 1.61 -3.97 -11.62
C ARG A 49 1.88 -5.31 -12.28
N ASP A 50 1.32 -6.38 -11.71
CA ASP A 50 0.16 -7.03 -12.35
C ASP A 50 -0.45 -8.19 -11.52
N GLU A 51 0.27 -8.86 -10.61
CA GLU A 51 -0.30 -10.05 -9.93
C GLU A 51 -0.98 -9.78 -8.58
N ILE A 52 -0.74 -8.64 -7.92
CA ILE A 52 -1.37 -8.32 -6.62
C ILE A 52 -2.75 -7.67 -6.79
N ALA A 53 -3.08 -7.17 -7.98
CA ALA A 53 -4.32 -6.44 -8.22
C ALA A 53 -5.57 -7.32 -8.13
N ASP A 54 -5.50 -8.58 -8.59
CA ASP A 54 -6.68 -9.44 -8.71
C ASP A 54 -7.11 -10.06 -7.38
N GLY A 55 -6.14 -10.49 -6.56
CA GLY A 55 -6.42 -11.02 -5.21
C GLY A 55 -6.97 -9.95 -4.25
N VAL A 56 -6.49 -8.71 -4.40
CA VAL A 56 -6.90 -7.56 -3.59
C VAL A 56 -8.28 -7.03 -4.04
N SER A 57 -8.59 -7.07 -5.35
CA SER A 57 -9.89 -6.61 -5.88
C SER A 57 -11.06 -7.52 -5.48
N ASN A 58 -10.86 -8.84 -5.42
CA ASN A 58 -11.89 -9.78 -4.98
C ASN A 58 -12.13 -9.71 -3.46
N ALA A 59 -11.08 -9.50 -2.67
CA ALA A 59 -11.21 -9.26 -1.22
C ALA A 59 -11.86 -7.90 -0.89
N MET A 60 -11.63 -6.87 -1.73
CA MET A 60 -12.23 -5.54 -1.54
C MET A 60 -13.69 -5.45 -1.98
N SER A 61 -14.14 -6.25 -2.95
CA SER A 61 -15.54 -6.22 -3.42
C SER A 61 -16.52 -6.80 -2.39
N GLY A 62 -16.07 -7.75 -1.55
CA GLY A 62 -16.86 -8.27 -0.42
C GLY A 62 -16.94 -7.32 0.78
N ALA A 63 -16.00 -6.38 0.91
CA ALA A 63 -15.93 -5.43 2.02
C ALA A 63 -16.66 -4.10 1.75
N GLN A 64 -17.03 -3.84 0.49
CA GLN A 64 -17.67 -2.57 0.10
C GLN A 64 -19.18 -2.51 0.39
N THR A 65 -19.85 -3.65 0.56
CA THR A 65 -21.31 -3.69 0.79
C THR A 65 -21.72 -3.17 2.18
N GLU A 66 -20.77 -2.95 3.10
CA GLU A 66 -21.03 -2.40 4.44
C GLU A 66 -20.56 -0.94 4.62
N ALA A 67 -20.00 -0.31 3.58
CA ALA A 67 -19.32 0.99 3.70
C ALA A 67 -20.20 2.23 3.43
N THR A 68 -21.52 2.09 3.27
CA THR A 68 -22.41 3.20 2.89
C THR A 68 -23.14 3.83 4.07
N THR A 69 -22.45 4.25 5.14
CA THR A 69 -23.05 5.21 6.11
C THR A 69 -22.06 6.02 6.96
N GLN A 70 -20.81 6.25 6.52
CA GLN A 70 -19.88 7.08 7.29
C GLN A 70 -19.14 8.14 6.45
N ASP A 71 -19.90 8.88 5.63
CA ASP A 71 -19.48 10.24 5.23
C ASP A 71 -20.03 11.22 6.27
N GLN A 72 -19.31 11.37 7.37
CA GLN A 72 -19.44 12.51 8.27
C GLN A 72 -18.04 13.12 8.41
N ALA A 73 -17.95 14.43 8.20
CA ALA A 73 -16.72 15.21 8.22
C ALA A 73 -15.86 14.88 9.46
N VAL A 74 -14.62 14.42 9.22
CA VAL A 74 -13.73 13.89 10.25
C VAL A 74 -13.16 15.03 11.09
N PRO A 75 -13.37 15.06 12.42
CA PRO A 75 -12.69 16.01 13.30
C PRO A 75 -11.20 15.69 13.37
N ALA A 76 -10.37 16.74 13.35
CA ALA A 76 -8.94 16.65 13.54
C ALA A 76 -8.62 15.95 14.88
N THR A 77 -7.73 14.96 14.84
CA THR A 77 -7.20 14.16 15.96
C THR A 77 -8.16 13.13 16.58
N ARG A 78 -8.44 12.04 15.84
CA ARG A 78 -9.02 10.82 16.42
C ARG A 78 -7.92 10.01 17.10
N THR A 79 -7.85 10.06 18.43
CA THR A 79 -6.93 9.21 19.21
C THR A 79 -7.42 7.77 19.19
N VAL A 80 -6.74 6.91 18.41
CA VAL A 80 -6.99 5.46 18.37
C VAL A 80 -6.01 4.78 19.33
N THR A 81 -6.53 4.08 20.34
CA THR A 81 -5.70 3.46 21.40
C THR A 81 -5.60 1.95 21.30
N CYS A 82 -6.41 1.32 20.44
CA CYS A 82 -6.43 -0.14 20.32
C CYS A 82 -6.78 -0.59 18.89
N ALA A 83 -6.41 -1.83 18.54
CA ALA A 83 -6.58 -2.38 17.20
C ALA A 83 -8.06 -2.64 16.83
N ARG A 84 -8.84 -3.26 17.71
CA ARG A 84 -10.19 -3.80 17.42
C ARG A 84 -11.34 -3.03 18.10
N CYS A 85 -11.13 -1.81 18.58
CA CYS A 85 -12.17 -1.02 19.25
C CYS A 85 -12.92 -0.12 18.27
N ALA A 86 -14.12 0.32 18.69
CA ALA A 86 -14.98 1.22 17.92
C ALA A 86 -14.32 2.58 17.58
N GLN A 87 -13.32 3.01 18.35
CA GLN A 87 -12.52 4.19 18.03
C GLN A 87 -11.68 3.99 16.75
N ASN A 88 -11.27 2.77 16.40
CA ASN A 88 -10.46 2.51 15.22
C ASN A 88 -11.35 2.33 13.97
N PRO A 89 -11.41 3.31 13.04
CA PRO A 89 -12.18 3.15 11.81
C PRO A 89 -11.62 2.05 10.88
N CYS A 90 -10.39 1.60 11.15
CA CYS A 90 -9.70 0.55 10.39
C CYS A 90 -9.70 -0.80 11.11
N ALA A 91 -10.52 -0.97 12.18
CA ALA A 91 -10.57 -2.20 12.97
C ALA A 91 -10.86 -3.46 12.12
N TYR A 92 -11.65 -3.32 11.05
CA TYR A 92 -12.00 -4.42 10.15
C TYR A 92 -10.80 -4.98 9.36
N LEU A 93 -9.73 -4.21 9.19
CA LEU A 93 -8.47 -4.65 8.56
C LEU A 93 -7.39 -5.04 9.58
N ALA A 94 -7.61 -4.74 10.87
CA ALA A 94 -6.56 -4.75 11.86
C ALA A 94 -5.96 -6.14 12.13
N CYS A 95 -6.70 -7.23 11.94
CA CYS A 95 -6.21 -8.57 12.26
C CYS A 95 -5.89 -9.46 11.05
N GLY A 96 -5.83 -8.85 9.86
CA GLY A 96 -5.53 -9.59 8.64
C GLY A 96 -6.55 -10.68 8.33
N ILE A 97 -6.14 -11.62 7.46
CA ILE A 97 -7.00 -12.71 7.00
C ILE A 97 -6.79 -13.96 7.88
N PRO A 98 -7.84 -14.50 8.51
CA PRO A 98 -7.79 -15.79 9.21
C PRO A 98 -7.17 -16.92 8.37
N GLY A 99 -6.20 -17.63 8.95
CA GLY A 99 -5.58 -18.81 8.34
C GLY A 99 -4.50 -18.53 7.29
N SER A 100 -4.16 -17.27 6.99
CA SER A 100 -3.01 -16.97 6.13
C SER A 100 -1.71 -17.40 6.82
N THR A 101 -0.74 -17.93 6.06
CA THR A 101 0.58 -18.36 6.58
C THR A 101 1.28 -17.26 7.38
N TYR A 102 1.25 -16.03 6.87
CA TYR A 102 1.66 -14.82 7.58
C TYR A 102 0.56 -13.78 7.45
N ARG A 103 0.17 -13.16 8.57
CA ARG A 103 -0.83 -12.09 8.60
C ARG A 103 -0.20 -10.71 8.55
N GLY A 104 -0.96 -9.72 8.14
CA GLY A 104 -0.60 -8.31 8.33
C GLY A 104 -1.79 -7.48 8.81
N GLY A 105 -1.50 -6.36 9.47
CA GLY A 105 -2.52 -5.50 10.07
C GLY A 105 -1.94 -4.66 11.18
N ALA A 106 -2.62 -4.58 12.31
CA ALA A 106 -2.17 -3.93 13.53
C ALA A 106 -1.32 -4.87 14.40
N HIS A 107 -0.26 -4.35 15.01
CA HIS A 107 0.64 -5.11 15.88
C HIS A 107 -0.09 -5.87 16.98
N GLY A 108 -1.13 -5.28 17.60
CA GLY A 108 -1.91 -5.93 18.65
C GLY A 108 -2.65 -7.20 18.19
N CYS A 109 -2.87 -7.37 16.89
CA CYS A 109 -3.48 -8.58 16.34
C CYS A 109 -2.48 -9.66 15.92
N MET A 110 -1.20 -9.33 15.73
CA MET A 110 -0.23 -10.26 15.14
C MET A 110 0.29 -11.30 16.14
N THR A 111 0.25 -11.00 17.45
CA THR A 111 0.65 -11.92 18.52
C THR A 111 -0.30 -11.90 19.72
N GLY A 112 -1.27 -10.98 19.76
CA GLY A 112 -2.14 -10.74 20.91
C GLY A 112 -3.53 -11.40 20.87
N THR A 113 -3.79 -12.28 19.90
CA THR A 113 -5.10 -12.93 19.71
C THR A 113 -5.04 -14.44 19.93
N THR A 114 -6.18 -15.06 20.19
CA THR A 114 -6.30 -16.52 20.33
C THR A 114 -5.77 -17.29 19.13
N GLU A 115 -5.83 -16.70 17.94
CA GLU A 115 -5.42 -17.30 16.68
C GLU A 115 -3.92 -17.14 16.38
N THR A 116 -3.22 -16.27 17.11
CA THR A 116 -1.81 -15.93 16.90
C THR A 116 -0.93 -16.28 18.10
N VAL A 117 -1.52 -16.46 19.28
CA VAL A 117 -0.75 -16.88 20.46
C VAL A 117 -0.21 -18.30 20.23
N GLY A 118 1.11 -18.45 20.29
CA GLY A 118 1.77 -19.76 20.18
C GLY A 118 2.01 -20.25 18.76
N ASP A 119 1.81 -19.41 17.74
CA ASP A 119 2.10 -19.77 16.33
C ASP A 119 3.60 -19.77 15.99
N GLY A 120 4.45 -19.31 16.93
CA GLY A 120 5.90 -19.27 16.77
C GLY A 120 6.41 -18.11 15.90
N LEU A 121 5.53 -17.17 15.53
CA LEU A 121 5.85 -16.02 14.70
C LEU A 121 6.07 -14.76 15.54
N ASP A 122 6.91 -13.86 15.04
CA ASP A 122 7.10 -12.55 15.61
C ASP A 122 6.14 -11.54 14.96
N SER A 123 5.70 -10.53 15.74
CA SER A 123 5.05 -9.34 15.22
C SER A 123 6.10 -8.28 14.87
N HIS A 124 6.40 -8.14 13.57
CA HIS A 124 7.28 -7.11 13.06
C HIS A 124 6.52 -5.78 12.91
N HIS A 125 6.72 -4.87 13.86
CA HIS A 125 6.07 -3.56 13.86
C HIS A 125 6.76 -2.61 12.86
N MET A 126 5.98 -1.92 12.03
CA MET A 126 6.43 -1.13 10.88
C MET A 126 5.71 0.24 10.84
N PRO A 127 6.36 1.39 11.11
CA PRO A 127 7.76 1.56 11.53
C PRO A 127 8.08 0.85 12.84
N ALA A 128 9.34 0.64 13.21
CA ALA A 128 9.70 0.05 14.51
C ALA A 128 8.90 0.65 15.68
N ASN A 129 8.37 -0.19 16.58
CA ASN A 129 7.47 0.25 17.67
C ASN A 129 8.04 1.40 18.51
N SER A 130 9.33 1.36 18.87
CA SER A 130 10.00 2.41 19.65
C SER A 130 10.14 3.76 18.93
N GLN A 131 9.89 3.79 17.62
CA GLN A 131 9.98 4.97 16.76
C GLN A 131 8.60 5.37 16.20
N SER A 132 7.57 4.55 16.43
CA SER A 132 6.22 4.78 15.93
C SER A 132 5.54 5.91 16.71
N PRO A 133 4.80 6.83 16.04
CA PRO A 133 3.97 7.82 16.71
C PRO A 133 2.65 7.23 17.21
N LEU A 134 2.33 5.99 16.83
CA LEU A 134 1.10 5.32 17.21
C LEU A 134 1.27 4.52 18.50
N PRO A 135 0.20 4.35 19.29
CA PRO A 135 0.21 3.37 20.37
C PRO A 135 0.58 1.98 19.85
N THR A 136 1.41 1.26 20.61
CA THR A 136 1.91 -0.09 20.27
C THR A 136 0.88 -1.03 19.64
N PRO A 137 -0.35 -1.21 20.18
CA PRO A 137 -1.29 -2.16 19.58
C PRO A 137 -1.86 -1.71 18.22
N VAL A 138 -1.76 -0.42 17.88
CA VAL A 138 -2.41 0.19 16.70
C VAL A 138 -1.48 0.22 15.50
N GLY A 139 -0.16 0.29 15.71
CA GLY A 139 0.78 0.47 14.61
C GLY A 139 0.76 -0.69 13.61
N PRO A 140 1.04 -0.43 12.32
CA PRO A 140 1.07 -1.47 11.30
C PRO A 140 2.13 -2.52 11.63
N ALA A 141 1.86 -3.78 11.28
CA ALA A 141 2.77 -4.88 11.48
C ALA A 141 2.49 -6.03 10.51
N ILE A 142 3.48 -6.89 10.33
CA ILE A 142 3.34 -8.21 9.71
C ILE A 142 3.80 -9.29 10.69
N GLN A 143 3.23 -10.49 10.56
CA GLN A 143 3.84 -11.68 11.12
C GLN A 143 5.06 -12.06 10.28
N MET A 144 6.14 -12.44 10.96
CA MET A 144 7.41 -12.78 10.33
C MET A 144 8.09 -13.91 11.12
N ASP A 145 8.88 -14.75 10.44
CA ASP A 145 9.70 -15.72 11.15
C ASP A 145 10.71 -14.98 12.05
N PRO A 146 10.96 -15.44 13.30
CA PRO A 146 11.87 -14.75 14.20
C PRO A 146 13.30 -14.59 13.66
N VAL A 147 13.76 -15.52 12.81
CA VAL A 147 15.07 -15.45 12.15
C VAL A 147 15.13 -14.27 11.18
N ASP A 148 14.10 -14.08 10.37
CA ASP A 148 14.02 -13.01 9.38
C ASP A 148 13.79 -11.66 10.07
N HIS A 149 12.95 -11.65 11.11
CA HIS A 149 12.69 -10.45 11.90
C HIS A 149 13.99 -9.83 12.43
N ARG A 150 14.90 -10.65 12.96
CA ARG A 150 16.23 -10.21 13.45
C ARG A 150 17.13 -9.56 12.40
N LEU A 151 16.87 -9.78 11.11
CA LEU A 151 17.66 -9.25 10.01
C LEU A 151 17.16 -7.89 9.51
N THR A 152 15.93 -7.51 9.89
CA THR A 152 15.35 -6.21 9.51
C THR A 152 16.08 -5.04 10.19
N ALA A 153 16.14 -3.91 9.50
CA ALA A 153 16.76 -2.68 10.00
C ALA A 153 16.03 -2.10 11.23
N SER A 154 14.73 -2.37 11.35
CA SER A 154 13.85 -1.95 12.45
C SER A 154 13.97 -2.83 13.70
N TYR A 155 14.71 -3.95 13.65
CA TYR A 155 14.84 -4.86 14.79
C TYR A 155 15.78 -4.33 15.88
N GLY A 156 15.28 -4.30 17.11
CA GLY A 156 16.08 -3.99 18.30
C GLY A 156 16.86 -2.68 18.17
N GLY A 157 18.17 -2.72 18.42
CA GLY A 157 19.06 -1.56 18.29
C GLY A 157 19.30 -1.08 16.85
N GLY A 158 18.87 -1.84 15.84
CA GLY A 158 18.99 -1.48 14.42
C GLY A 158 18.37 -0.13 14.08
N VAL A 159 17.35 0.28 14.85
CA VAL A 159 16.69 1.58 14.73
C VAL A 159 17.63 2.79 14.91
N HIS A 160 18.80 2.61 15.51
CA HIS A 160 19.83 3.66 15.66
C HIS A 160 20.91 3.60 14.58
N GLY A 161 20.93 2.53 13.78
CA GLY A 161 21.93 2.29 12.75
C GLY A 161 21.75 3.12 11.47
N PRO A 162 22.72 3.05 10.55
CA PRO A 162 22.66 3.76 9.27
C PRO A 162 21.56 3.23 8.34
N ARG A 163 21.25 1.92 8.38
CA ARG A 163 20.18 1.31 7.56
C ARG A 163 18.80 1.90 7.85
N TYR A 164 18.57 2.36 9.08
CA TYR A 164 17.30 2.95 9.51
C TYR A 164 17.31 4.49 9.47
N ALA A 165 18.40 5.13 9.04
CA ALA A 165 18.56 6.59 9.13
C ALA A 165 17.54 7.36 8.28
N VAL A 166 17.25 6.89 7.07
CA VAL A 166 16.24 7.50 6.19
C VAL A 166 14.86 7.40 6.84
N GLN A 167 14.54 6.25 7.44
CA GLN A 167 13.28 6.02 8.12
C GLN A 167 13.08 6.96 9.32
N ARG A 168 14.12 7.17 10.15
CA ARG A 168 14.07 8.19 11.22
C ARG A 168 13.77 9.58 10.68
N GLY A 169 14.38 9.96 9.55
CA GLY A 169 14.14 11.25 8.90
C GLY A 169 12.69 11.42 8.43
N LEU A 170 12.07 10.36 7.90
CA LEU A 170 10.65 10.36 7.52
C LEU A 170 9.75 10.53 8.75
N LEU A 171 10.01 9.76 9.81
CA LEU A 171 9.24 9.83 11.06
C LEU A 171 9.33 11.20 11.72
N ALA A 172 10.52 11.82 11.73
CA ALA A 172 10.71 13.17 12.24
C ALA A 172 9.90 14.24 11.49
N ARG A 173 9.49 13.98 10.24
CA ARG A 173 8.64 14.84 9.42
C ARG A 173 7.16 14.42 9.43
N GLY A 174 6.78 13.47 10.29
CA GLY A 174 5.44 12.91 10.36
C GLY A 174 5.11 11.94 9.22
N GLN A 175 6.03 11.65 8.30
CA GLN A 175 5.80 10.82 7.10
C GLN A 175 5.76 9.32 7.44
N THR A 176 4.84 8.94 8.31
CA THR A 176 4.73 7.62 8.93
C THR A 176 4.37 6.54 7.92
N TYR A 177 3.51 6.84 6.95
CA TYR A 177 3.19 5.89 5.89
C TYR A 177 4.41 5.61 4.99
N ALA A 178 5.20 6.64 4.69
CA ALA A 178 6.44 6.45 3.92
C ALA A 178 7.47 5.64 4.71
N ALA A 179 7.58 5.86 6.02
CA ALA A 179 8.43 5.05 6.91
C ALA A 179 7.98 3.57 6.94
N PHE A 180 6.68 3.32 7.04
CA PHE A 180 6.11 1.97 6.92
C PHE A 180 6.51 1.28 5.61
N MET A 181 6.46 2.00 4.49
CA MET A 181 6.83 1.43 3.18
C MET A 181 8.32 1.07 3.08
N LEU A 182 9.21 1.73 3.82
CA LEU A 182 10.63 1.35 3.89
C LEU A 182 10.82 0.02 4.62
N ASP A 183 10.15 -0.18 5.76
CA ASP A 183 10.18 -1.49 6.44
C ASP A 183 9.54 -2.57 5.56
N ALA A 184 8.50 -2.26 4.77
CA ALA A 184 7.88 -3.24 3.88
C ALA A 184 8.84 -3.68 2.77
N ALA A 185 9.65 -2.76 2.25
CA ALA A 185 10.71 -3.07 1.31
C ALA A 185 11.84 -3.87 1.98
N ASP A 186 12.21 -3.53 3.21
CA ASP A 186 13.25 -4.24 3.97
C ASP A 186 12.84 -5.69 4.28
N ALA A 187 11.58 -5.91 4.68
CA ALA A 187 11.02 -7.25 4.87
C ALA A 187 11.11 -8.12 3.60
N ARG A 188 10.84 -7.54 2.42
CA ARG A 188 11.00 -8.22 1.12
C ARG A 188 12.47 -8.48 0.80
N ALA A 189 13.36 -7.54 1.11
CA ALA A 189 14.80 -7.70 0.90
C ALA A 189 15.36 -8.84 1.76
N VAL A 190 14.97 -8.92 3.03
CA VAL A 190 15.30 -10.03 3.91
C VAL A 190 14.77 -11.35 3.34
N ALA A 191 13.49 -11.41 2.94
CA ALA A 191 12.91 -12.62 2.36
C ALA A 191 13.65 -13.08 1.09
N THR A 192 14.03 -12.14 0.23
CA THR A 192 14.83 -12.38 -0.98
C THR A 192 16.20 -12.94 -0.63
N ALA A 193 16.89 -12.35 0.36
CA ALA A 193 18.20 -12.84 0.81
C ALA A 193 18.12 -14.27 1.39
N GLN A 194 16.95 -14.66 1.90
CA GLN A 194 16.66 -16.00 2.43
C GLN A 194 16.16 -16.99 1.36
N GLY A 195 16.12 -16.57 0.09
CA GLY A 195 15.77 -17.43 -1.04
C GLY A 195 14.27 -17.54 -1.33
N ASN A 196 13.41 -16.78 -0.65
CA ASN A 196 11.97 -16.73 -0.93
C ASN A 196 11.48 -15.27 -1.04
N PRO A 197 11.59 -14.63 -2.21
CA PRO A 197 11.27 -13.21 -2.38
C PRO A 197 9.80 -12.87 -2.11
N THR A 198 8.89 -13.86 -2.18
CA THR A 198 7.44 -13.65 -2.01
C THR A 198 6.92 -14.06 -0.63
N LYS A 199 7.82 -14.47 0.29
CA LYS A 199 7.47 -15.09 1.58
C LYS A 199 6.45 -14.27 2.39
N TYR A 200 6.57 -12.95 2.38
CA TYR A 200 5.76 -12.03 3.17
C TYR A 200 4.75 -11.22 2.35
N ASP A 201 4.56 -11.53 1.07
CA ASP A 201 3.78 -10.69 0.15
C ASP A 201 2.34 -10.50 0.60
N GLY A 202 1.68 -11.59 1.02
CA GLY A 202 0.31 -11.55 1.54
C GLY A 202 0.20 -10.72 2.83
N ALA A 203 1.14 -10.90 3.76
CA ALA A 203 1.18 -10.13 5.00
C ALA A 203 1.43 -8.64 4.74
N ILE A 204 2.38 -8.32 3.87
CA ILE A 204 2.69 -6.94 3.47
C ILE A 204 1.49 -6.29 2.79
N ALA A 205 0.76 -7.01 1.93
CA ALA A 205 -0.45 -6.49 1.30
C ALA A 205 -1.53 -6.17 2.36
N GLN A 206 -1.76 -7.06 3.32
CA GLN A 206 -2.72 -6.84 4.41
C GLN A 206 -2.32 -5.64 5.30
N ALA A 207 -1.05 -5.57 5.72
CA ALA A 207 -0.53 -4.45 6.51
C ALA A 207 -0.58 -3.12 5.74
N THR A 208 -0.33 -3.14 4.42
CA THR A 208 -0.42 -1.96 3.55
C THR A 208 -1.86 -1.48 3.42
N ALA A 209 -2.84 -2.39 3.32
CA ALA A 209 -4.26 -2.04 3.33
C ALA A 209 -4.65 -1.36 4.65
N TYR A 210 -4.21 -1.91 5.77
CA TYR A 210 -4.44 -1.32 7.10
C TYR A 210 -3.76 0.06 7.24
N ALA A 211 -2.48 0.20 6.90
CA ALA A 211 -1.76 1.48 6.94
C ALA A 211 -2.39 2.52 6.01
N SER A 212 -2.84 2.12 4.82
CA SER A 212 -3.53 3.00 3.88
C SER A 212 -4.86 3.50 4.44
N CYS A 213 -5.60 2.63 5.15
CA CYS A 213 -6.80 3.03 5.87
C CYS A 213 -6.48 4.06 6.97
N LEU A 214 -5.47 3.80 7.82
CA LEU A 214 -5.05 4.75 8.86
C LEU A 214 -4.70 6.11 8.27
N LYS A 215 -3.99 6.12 7.12
CA LYS A 215 -3.65 7.33 6.38
C LYS A 215 -4.90 8.06 5.86
N ARG A 216 -5.84 7.34 5.27
CA ARG A 216 -7.10 7.90 4.75
C ARG A 216 -7.90 8.62 5.86
N PHE A 217 -7.89 8.08 7.08
CA PHE A 217 -8.56 8.69 8.24
C PHE A 217 -7.70 9.72 8.99
N GLY A 218 -6.51 10.07 8.47
CA GLY A 218 -5.62 11.07 9.07
C GLY A 218 -4.98 10.64 10.39
N ILE A 219 -5.01 9.35 10.73
CA ILE A 219 -4.37 8.79 11.93
C ILE A 219 -2.85 8.74 11.75
N ILE A 220 -2.39 8.52 10.52
CA ILE A 220 -0.99 8.67 10.08
C ILE A 220 -0.93 9.53 8.82
N GLN A 221 0.26 10.03 8.46
CA GLN A 221 0.49 10.87 7.28
C GLN A 221 1.26 10.10 6.19
#